data_AF-A0A3B0Y702-F1
#
_entry.id   AF-A0A3B0Y702-F1
#
_cell.length_a   1.000
_cell.length_b   1.000
_cell.length_c   1.000
_cell.angle_alpha   90.00
_cell.angle_beta   90.00
_cell.angle_gamma   90.00
#
_symmetry.space_group_name_H-M   'P 1'
#
loop_
_entity.id
_entity.type
_entity.pdbx_description
1 polymer ?
#
loop_
_entity_poly.entity_id
_entity_poly.type
_entity_poly.pdbx_seq_one_letter_code
_entity_poly.pdbx_strand_id
1 'polypeptide(L)'
;MKESELNNMLIAEGCNKSNFAILSQGNDAFCLNKKGKEWAVFYSERGCDSEPIFSSKSENAACEFFFNYVKKQEHWHIVGIYKNENEAKELEDKIATIGVKSIRNDIPDYQTTNGLRFRVFVVGKDIFKVRERLGSIQIKYA
;
A
#
# COMPACT_ATOMS: atom_id res chain seq x y z
N MET A 1 5.92 19.26 -10.01
CA MET A 1 5.89 17.81 -10.27
C MET A 1 5.03 17.50 -11.50
N LYS A 2 5.35 16.47 -12.26
CA LYS A 2 4.45 15.92 -13.31
C LYS A 2 3.91 14.55 -12.92
N GLU A 3 2.79 14.15 -13.53
CA GLU A 3 2.15 12.86 -13.29
C GLU A 3 3.06 11.65 -13.56
N SER A 4 3.92 11.78 -14.56
CA SER A 4 4.91 10.81 -15.03
C SER A 4 6.00 10.51 -14.00
N GLU A 5 6.30 11.48 -13.13
CA GLU A 5 7.29 11.34 -12.06
C GLU A 5 6.65 10.85 -10.75
N LEU A 6 5.40 11.25 -10.53
CA LEU A 6 4.68 11.05 -9.27
C LEU A 6 4.63 9.60 -8.82
N ASN A 7 4.40 8.65 -9.74
CA ASN A 7 4.36 7.22 -9.41
C ASN A 7 5.69 6.75 -8.79
N ASN A 8 6.82 7.12 -9.42
CA ASN A 8 8.14 6.72 -8.93
C ASN A 8 8.46 7.38 -7.59
N MET A 9 8.04 8.64 -7.39
CA MET A 9 8.20 9.33 -6.12
C MET A 9 7.41 8.66 -4.99
N LEU A 10 6.14 8.31 -5.22
CA LEU A 10 5.33 7.59 -4.23
C LEU A 10 5.93 6.23 -3.88
N ILE A 11 6.38 5.49 -4.90
CA ILE A 11 7.06 4.20 -4.69
C ILE A 11 8.31 4.42 -3.85
N ALA A 12 9.19 5.38 -4.18
CA ALA A 12 10.40 5.68 -3.42
C ALA A 12 10.12 6.09 -1.97
N GLU A 13 8.94 6.66 -1.70
CA GLU A 13 8.47 6.95 -0.34
C GLU A 13 7.93 5.73 0.41
N GLY A 14 7.93 4.54 -0.21
CA GLY A 14 7.39 3.32 0.37
C GLY A 14 5.86 3.30 0.38
N CYS A 15 5.20 4.09 -0.48
CA CYS A 15 3.74 4.02 -0.61
C CYS A 15 3.33 2.69 -1.24
N ASN A 16 2.29 2.04 -0.70
CA ASN A 16 1.78 0.79 -1.25
C ASN A 16 0.96 1.08 -2.52
N LYS A 17 1.32 0.43 -3.63
CA LYS A 17 0.66 0.58 -4.93
C LYS A 17 -0.82 0.19 -4.92
N SER A 18 -1.28 -0.63 -3.96
CA SER A 18 -2.70 -0.93 -3.81
C SER A 18 -3.50 0.27 -3.29
N ASN A 19 -2.85 1.25 -2.64
CA ASN A 19 -3.54 2.34 -1.95
C ASN A 19 -3.72 3.58 -2.85
N PHE A 20 -3.13 3.59 -4.05
CA PHE A 20 -3.23 4.73 -4.95
C PHE A 20 -3.27 4.34 -6.44
N ALA A 21 -3.87 5.21 -7.25
CA ALA A 21 -3.93 5.11 -8.70
C ALA A 21 -3.70 6.47 -9.36
N ILE A 22 -3.00 6.50 -10.50
CA ILE A 22 -2.71 7.72 -11.26
C ILE A 22 -3.17 7.49 -12.69
N LEU A 23 -4.02 8.39 -13.19
CA LEU A 23 -4.66 8.31 -14.52
C LEU A 23 -5.47 7.03 -14.76
N SER A 24 -5.87 6.36 -13.69
CA SER A 24 -6.71 5.17 -13.73
C SER A 24 -7.67 5.18 -12.54
N GLN A 25 -8.67 4.31 -12.61
CA GLN A 25 -9.55 4.05 -11.48
C GLN A 25 -8.92 2.95 -10.62
N GLY A 26 -8.70 3.26 -9.35
CA GLY A 26 -8.29 2.28 -8.36
C GLY A 26 -9.48 1.52 -7.77
N ASN A 27 -9.19 0.50 -6.97
CA ASN A 27 -10.19 -0.17 -6.14
C ASN A 27 -9.72 -0.08 -4.70
N ASP A 28 -10.53 0.54 -3.85
CA ASP A 28 -10.23 0.88 -2.46
C ASP A 28 -8.96 1.75 -2.35
N ALA A 29 -8.83 2.73 -3.26
CA ALA A 29 -7.60 3.52 -3.43
C ALA A 29 -7.86 5.01 -3.71
N PHE A 30 -6.91 5.84 -3.31
CA PHE A 30 -6.90 7.26 -3.70
C PHE A 30 -6.44 7.42 -5.15
N CYS A 31 -7.20 8.17 -5.93
CA CYS A 31 -6.99 8.32 -7.36
C CYS A 31 -6.65 9.78 -7.69
N LEU A 32 -5.67 9.98 -8.57
CA LEU A 32 -5.46 11.24 -9.29
C LEU A 32 -5.84 11.01 -10.75
N ASN A 33 -6.85 11.72 -11.26
CA ASN A 33 -7.28 11.58 -12.64
C ASN A 33 -7.82 12.89 -13.23
N LYS A 34 -7.90 12.96 -14.55
CA LYS A 34 -8.48 14.10 -15.26
C LYS A 34 -9.99 13.93 -15.40
N LYS A 35 -10.76 14.85 -14.81
CA LYS A 35 -12.23 14.91 -14.89
C LYS A 35 -12.60 16.15 -15.71
N GLY A 36 -12.84 15.95 -17.01
CA GLY A 36 -13.07 17.04 -17.95
C GLY A 36 -11.83 17.92 -18.16
N LYS A 37 -11.92 19.19 -17.76
CA LYS A 37 -10.83 20.18 -17.92
C LYS A 37 -9.92 20.30 -16.70
N GLU A 38 -10.23 19.59 -15.61
CA GLU A 38 -9.52 19.69 -14.34
C GLU A 38 -8.91 18.35 -13.93
N TRP A 39 -7.85 18.44 -13.17
CA TRP A 39 -7.28 17.33 -12.41
C TRP A 39 -8.01 17.23 -11.09
N ALA A 40 -8.43 16.02 -10.72
CA ALA A 40 -9.16 15.75 -9.50
C ALA A 40 -8.47 14.64 -8.71
N VAL A 41 -8.44 14.81 -7.39
CA VAL A 41 -8.06 13.79 -6.41
C VAL A 41 -9.31 13.35 -5.67
N PHE A 42 -9.58 12.04 -5.67
CA PHE A 42 -10.76 11.44 -5.07
C PHE A 42 -10.45 10.03 -4.57
N TYR A 43 -11.33 9.45 -3.77
CA TYR A 43 -11.25 8.04 -3.40
C TYR A 43 -12.15 7.22 -4.32
N SER A 44 -11.74 6.00 -4.66
CA SER A 44 -12.58 5.06 -5.42
C SER A 44 -12.68 3.74 -4.68
N GLU A 45 -13.91 3.32 -4.37
CA GLU A 45 -14.24 2.06 -3.71
C GLU A 45 -15.15 1.25 -4.62
N ARG A 46 -14.70 0.07 -5.03
CA ARG A 46 -15.47 -0.89 -5.83
C ARG A 46 -16.11 -0.30 -7.09
N GLY A 47 -15.41 0.62 -7.74
CA GLY A 47 -15.89 1.29 -8.96
C GLY A 47 -16.72 2.55 -8.72
N CYS A 48 -16.98 2.91 -7.46
CA CYS A 48 -17.69 4.12 -7.07
C CYS A 48 -16.70 5.21 -6.66
N ASP A 49 -16.67 6.29 -7.43
CA ASP A 49 -15.83 7.46 -7.12
C ASP A 49 -16.53 8.35 -6.09
N SER A 50 -15.78 8.76 -5.06
CA SER A 50 -16.21 9.81 -4.14
C SER A 50 -16.19 11.18 -4.82
N GLU A 51 -16.78 12.17 -4.14
CA GLU A 51 -16.52 13.56 -4.48
C GLU A 51 -15.02 13.89 -4.40
N PRO A 52 -14.50 14.76 -5.28
CA PRO A 52 -13.11 15.18 -5.22
C PRO A 52 -12.79 15.89 -3.91
N ILE A 53 -11.71 15.45 -3.25
CA ILE A 53 -11.14 16.13 -2.09
C ILE A 53 -10.21 17.29 -2.50
N PHE A 54 -9.81 17.32 -3.77
CA PHE A 54 -9.06 18.41 -4.37
C PHE A 54 -9.27 18.42 -5.88
N SER A 55 -9.42 19.61 -6.46
CA SER A 55 -9.48 19.80 -7.91
C SER A 55 -8.66 21.01 -8.33
N SER A 56 -8.00 20.94 -9.48
CA SER A 56 -7.23 22.05 -10.03
C SER A 56 -7.08 21.95 -11.54
N LYS A 57 -6.98 23.10 -12.21
CA LYS A 57 -6.57 23.17 -13.63
C LYS A 57 -5.07 22.91 -13.82
N SER A 58 -4.28 23.08 -12.76
CA SER A 58 -2.84 22.84 -12.78
C SER A 58 -2.54 21.39 -12.42
N GLU A 59 -1.96 20.65 -13.37
CA GLU A 59 -1.44 19.30 -13.15
C GLU A 59 -0.44 19.28 -11.99
N ASN A 60 0.47 20.24 -11.98
CA ASN A 60 1.53 20.33 -10.98
C ASN A 60 0.95 20.44 -9.56
N ALA A 61 -0.03 21.32 -9.37
CA ALA A 61 -0.69 21.49 -8.07
C ALA A 61 -1.44 20.22 -7.63
N ALA A 62 -2.11 19.54 -8.57
CA ALA A 62 -2.81 18.29 -8.27
C ALA A 62 -1.84 17.14 -7.93
N CYS A 63 -0.72 17.03 -8.64
CA CYS A 63 0.32 16.04 -8.34
C CYS A 63 0.96 16.28 -6.97
N GLU A 64 1.28 17.54 -6.65
CA GLU A 64 1.86 17.90 -5.36
C GLU A 64 0.88 17.67 -4.19
N PHE A 65 -0.39 18.02 -4.36
CA PHE A 65 -1.43 17.71 -3.39
C PHE A 65 -1.52 16.19 -3.19
N PHE A 66 -1.65 15.43 -4.29
CA PHE A 66 -1.79 13.98 -4.24
C PHE A 66 -0.61 13.30 -3.57
N PHE A 67 0.62 13.68 -3.95
CA PHE A 67 1.84 13.16 -3.35
C PHE A 67 1.84 13.34 -1.83
N ASN A 68 1.59 14.57 -1.37
CA ASN A 68 1.57 14.89 0.04
C ASN A 68 0.42 14.19 0.78
N TYR A 69 -0.72 14.05 0.13
CA TYR A 69 -1.90 13.40 0.72
C TYR A 69 -1.68 11.89 0.90
N VAL A 70 -1.24 11.20 -0.16
CA VAL A 70 -0.97 9.75 -0.14
C VAL A 70 0.18 9.44 0.80
N LYS A 71 1.27 10.20 0.77
CA LYS A 71 2.44 9.99 1.64
C LYS A 71 2.09 10.05 3.14
N LYS A 72 1.09 10.84 3.54
CA LYS A 72 0.64 10.96 4.93
C LYS A 72 -0.19 9.76 5.40
N GLN A 73 -0.71 8.94 4.49
CA GLN A 73 -1.45 7.74 4.85
C GLN A 73 -0.50 6.66 5.36
N GLU A 74 -1.02 5.73 6.15
CA GLU A 74 -0.25 4.57 6.56
C GLU A 74 -0.23 3.52 5.44
N HIS A 75 0.96 3.05 5.07
CA HIS A 75 1.15 2.11 3.95
C HIS A 75 1.65 0.77 4.47
N TRP A 76 0.73 -0.16 4.73
CA TRP A 76 1.07 -1.51 5.15
C TRP A 76 1.47 -2.34 3.94
N HIS A 77 2.62 -2.99 4.03
CA HIS A 77 3.12 -3.94 3.04
C HIS A 77 3.09 -5.32 3.65
N ILE A 78 2.39 -6.25 3.01
CA ILE A 78 2.40 -7.64 3.46
C ILE A 78 3.76 -8.27 3.15
N VAL A 79 4.37 -8.84 4.17
CA VAL A 79 5.71 -9.46 4.12
C VAL A 79 5.69 -10.94 4.49
N GLY A 80 4.52 -11.49 4.80
CA GLY A 80 4.33 -12.92 5.01
C GLY A 80 2.86 -13.27 5.23
N ILE A 81 2.48 -14.47 4.79
CA ILE A 81 1.16 -15.09 5.07
C ILE A 81 1.42 -16.55 5.44
N TYR A 82 0.99 -16.96 6.63
CA TYR A 82 1.26 -18.29 7.16
C TYR A 82 -0.01 -18.97 7.64
N LYS A 83 -0.05 -20.31 7.56
CA LYS A 83 -1.07 -21.16 8.21
C LYS A 83 -0.69 -21.45 9.67
N ASN A 84 0.59 -21.34 10.00
CA ASN A 84 1.14 -21.61 11.33
C ASN A 84 1.59 -20.31 12.00
N GLU A 85 1.15 -20.08 13.24
CA GLU A 85 1.52 -18.88 14.01
C GLU A 85 3.03 -18.82 14.30
N ASN A 86 3.70 -19.96 14.53
CA ASN A 86 5.12 -19.98 14.83
C ASN A 86 5.96 -19.53 13.63
N GLU A 87 5.57 -19.88 12.40
CA GLU A 87 6.25 -19.39 11.19
C GLU A 87 6.11 -17.87 11.05
N ALA A 88 4.93 -17.32 11.42
CA ALA A 88 4.73 -15.88 11.44
C ALA A 88 5.61 -15.22 12.52
N LYS A 89 5.66 -15.76 13.74
CA LYS A 89 6.53 -15.29 14.83
C LYS A 89 8.01 -15.31 14.43
N GLU A 90 8.48 -16.39 13.80
CA GLU A 90 9.85 -16.47 13.30
C GLU A 90 10.18 -15.38 12.28
N LEU A 91 9.21 -15.01 11.42
CA LEU A 91 9.38 -13.88 10.52
C LEU A 91 9.42 -12.56 11.28
N GLU A 92 8.53 -12.36 12.26
CA GLU A 92 8.52 -11.16 13.11
C GLU A 92 9.87 -10.97 13.82
N ASP A 93 10.44 -12.04 14.38
CA ASP A 93 11.77 -12.03 15.02
C ASP A 93 12.87 -11.67 14.02
N LYS A 94 12.85 -12.23 12.80
CA LYS A 94 13.79 -11.88 11.74
C LYS A 94 13.68 -10.40 11.35
N ILE A 95 12.46 -9.87 11.23
CA ILE A 95 12.22 -8.45 10.95
C ILE A 95 12.73 -7.57 12.11
N ALA A 96 12.52 -8.00 13.36
CA ALA A 96 13.02 -7.29 14.53
C ALA A 96 14.56 -7.27 14.59
N THR A 97 15.24 -8.36 14.22
CA THR A 97 16.73 -8.43 14.21
C THR A 97 17.38 -7.46 13.24
N ILE A 98 16.68 -7.10 12.15
CA ILE A 98 17.15 -6.04 11.24
C ILE A 98 16.72 -4.65 11.72
N GLY A 99 16.05 -4.51 12.87
CA GLY A 99 15.61 -3.23 13.44
C GLY A 99 14.46 -2.61 12.66
N VAL A 100 13.46 -3.42 12.29
CA VAL A 100 12.18 -2.99 11.70
C VAL A 100 11.07 -3.48 12.62
N LYS A 101 9.98 -2.71 12.72
CA LYS A 101 8.79 -3.14 13.46
C LYS A 101 7.81 -3.83 12.51
N SER A 102 7.36 -5.03 12.88
CA SER A 102 6.26 -5.72 12.20
C SER A 102 4.91 -5.40 12.83
N ILE A 103 3.84 -5.63 12.06
CA ILE A 103 2.45 -5.63 12.51
C ILE A 103 1.85 -6.99 12.14
N ARG A 104 1.10 -7.61 13.06
CA ARG A 104 0.37 -8.87 12.81
C ARG A 104 -1.12 -8.62 12.71
N ASN A 105 -1.76 -9.24 11.72
CA ASN A 105 -3.21 -9.22 11.55
C ASN A 105 -3.71 -10.60 11.08
N ASP A 106 -4.38 -11.29 11.99
CA ASP A 106 -4.84 -12.66 11.79
C ASP A 106 -6.26 -12.66 11.24
N ILE A 107 -6.49 -13.41 10.16
CA ILE A 107 -7.79 -13.49 9.50
C ILE A 107 -8.29 -14.94 9.42
N PRO A 108 -9.60 -15.16 9.35
CA PRO A 108 -10.14 -16.48 9.04
C PRO A 108 -9.66 -16.97 7.68
N ASP A 109 -9.37 -18.27 7.58
CA ASP A 109 -9.27 -18.98 6.33
C ASP A 109 -10.66 -19.45 5.90
N TYR A 110 -11.26 -18.78 4.92
CA TYR A 110 -12.60 -19.10 4.46
C TYR A 110 -12.72 -20.42 3.69
N GLN A 111 -11.60 -21.10 3.40
CA GLN A 111 -11.61 -22.42 2.73
C GLN A 111 -11.63 -23.58 3.73
N THR A 112 -11.34 -23.35 5.01
CA THR A 112 -11.29 -24.41 6.03
C THR A 112 -12.07 -23.99 7.27
N THR A 113 -12.87 -24.91 7.84
CA THR A 113 -13.60 -24.64 9.08
C THR A 113 -12.61 -24.30 10.20
N ASN A 114 -12.72 -23.10 10.78
CA ASN A 114 -11.85 -22.57 11.83
C ASN A 114 -10.36 -22.40 11.46
N GLY A 115 -10.00 -22.40 10.17
CA GLY A 115 -8.62 -22.08 9.79
C GLY A 115 -8.29 -20.60 10.04
N LEU A 116 -7.02 -20.31 10.33
CA LEU A 116 -6.50 -18.95 10.46
C LEU A 116 -5.35 -18.73 9.48
N ARG A 117 -5.22 -17.50 9.01
CA ARG A 117 -4.05 -17.01 8.28
C ARG A 117 -3.42 -15.87 9.06
N PHE A 118 -2.15 -16.07 9.40
CA PHE A 118 -1.32 -15.11 10.11
C PHE A 118 -0.61 -14.25 9.08
N ARG A 119 -0.98 -12.97 8.98
CA ARG A 119 -0.37 -12.03 8.04
C ARG A 119 0.55 -11.10 8.78
N VAL A 120 1.77 -10.98 8.29
CA VAL A 120 2.80 -10.09 8.83
C VAL A 120 3.01 -8.93 7.87
N PHE A 121 3.04 -7.72 8.40
CA PHE A 121 3.20 -6.47 7.65
C PHE A 121 4.37 -5.66 8.16
N VAL A 122 4.87 -4.76 7.30
CA VAL A 122 5.74 -3.62 7.67
C VAL A 122 5.18 -2.35 7.07
N VAL A 123 5.62 -1.18 7.56
CA VAL A 123 5.02 0.11 7.18
C VAL A 123 5.98 0.95 6.33
N GLY A 124 5.44 1.54 5.26
CA GLY A 124 6.13 2.55 4.47
C GLY A 124 7.48 2.07 3.93
N LYS A 125 8.54 2.84 4.18
CA LYS A 125 9.90 2.58 3.68
C LYS A 125 10.57 1.34 4.26
N ASP A 126 10.07 0.79 5.37
CA ASP A 126 10.65 -0.41 5.98
C ASP A 126 10.61 -1.62 5.04
N ILE A 127 9.69 -1.63 4.07
CA ILE A 127 9.62 -2.65 3.02
C ILE A 127 10.94 -2.79 2.24
N PHE A 128 11.68 -1.70 2.04
CA PHE A 128 12.96 -1.74 1.33
C PHE A 128 14.02 -2.48 2.13
N LYS A 129 14.08 -2.19 3.43
CA LYS A 129 15.02 -2.84 4.35
C LYS A 129 14.73 -4.33 4.50
N VAL A 130 13.45 -4.70 4.59
CA VAL A 130 13.03 -6.10 4.58
C VAL A 130 13.46 -6.79 3.28
N ARG A 131 13.18 -6.21 2.12
CA ARG A 131 13.55 -6.79 0.81
C ARG A 131 15.06 -6.93 0.63
N GLU A 132 15.83 -5.93 1.07
CA GLU A 132 17.29 -5.94 1.01
C GLU A 132 17.90 -7.05 1.87
N ARG A 133 17.42 -7.20 3.12
CA ARG A 133 18.07 -8.06 4.12
C ARG A 133 17.52 -9.48 4.20
N LEU A 134 16.24 -9.66 3.91
CA LEU A 134 15.56 -10.95 4.01
C LEU A 134 15.19 -11.52 2.62
N GLY A 135 15.44 -10.76 1.56
CA GLY A 135 15.18 -11.16 0.18
C GLY A 135 13.70 -11.06 -0.22
N SER A 136 13.36 -11.68 -1.35
CA SER A 136 12.00 -11.71 -1.86
C SER A 136 11.09 -12.48 -0.92
N ILE A 137 10.11 -11.78 -0.36
CA ILE A 137 9.03 -12.36 0.43
C ILE A 137 8.27 -13.37 -0.45
N GLN A 138 8.36 -14.65 -0.10
CA GLN A 138 7.53 -15.68 -0.71
C GLN A 138 6.14 -15.62 -0.08
N ILE A 139 5.20 -14.94 -0.74
CA ILE A 139 3.79 -15.07 -0.41
C ILE A 139 3.33 -16.43 -0.92
N LYS A 140 3.36 -17.44 -0.05
CA LYS A 140 2.79 -18.75 -0.35
C LYS A 140 1.28 -18.66 -0.19
N TYR A 141 0.58 -18.44 -1.30
CA TYR A 141 -0.84 -18.75 -1.40
C TYR A 141 -0.97 -20.27 -1.42
N ALA A 142 -1.02 -20.87 -0.23
CA ALA A 142 -1.32 -22.28 -0.04
C ALA A 142 -2.78 -22.50 0.30
#